data_AF-A0A444Z5N7-F1
#
_entry.id   AF-A0A444Z5N7-F1
#
_cell.length_a   1.000
_cell.length_b   1.000
_cell.length_c   1.000
_cell.angle_alpha   90.00
_cell.angle_beta   90.00
_cell.angle_gamma   90.00
#
_symmetry.space_group_name_H-M   'P 1'
#
loop_
_entity.id
_entity.type
_entity.pdbx_description
1 polymer ?
#
loop_
_entity_poly.entity_id
_entity_poly.type
_entity_poly.pdbx_seq_one_letter_code
_entity_poly.pdbx_strand_id
1 'polypeptide(L)'
;MATKVWMPLCKQHPHNPPLSLSFILSPFQHMTMASSNTQDGHLDAIFNQKRALRTQVRKTLKAIHPSHRSQQDDAIQNIISESPWFKSSLRLCAYISCSALREVDTSKLLSQILQDPVSEEYLTRRVADQVKDNPVARVEPKKTLKEIINDRMQ
;
A
#
# COMPACT_ATOMS: atom_id res chain seq x y z
N MET A 1 1.73 9.34 -15.56
CA MET A 1 2.39 10.31 -14.67
C MET A 1 1.96 10.03 -13.25
N ALA A 2 2.86 9.48 -12.42
CA ALA A 2 2.68 9.37 -10.99
C ALA A 2 4.08 9.31 -10.36
N THR A 3 4.53 10.44 -9.84
CA THR A 3 5.78 10.58 -9.07
C THR A 3 5.54 9.97 -7.70
N LYS A 4 6.17 8.80 -7.43
CA LYS A 4 6.27 8.26 -6.08
C LYS A 4 7.47 8.93 -5.39
N VAL A 5 7.18 9.92 -4.57
CA VAL A 5 8.12 10.41 -3.56
C VAL A 5 7.93 9.54 -2.32
N TRP A 6 8.95 8.74 -1.99
CA TRP A 6 9.02 8.02 -0.72
C TRP A 6 10.29 8.48 0.00
N MET A 7 10.14 9.13 1.15
CA MET A 7 10.98 9.07 2.37
C MET A 7 10.59 10.23 3.33
N PRO A 8 10.80 10.12 4.68
CA PRO A 8 11.98 9.54 5.30
C PRO A 8 11.79 8.44 6.33
N LEU A 9 12.86 7.64 6.34
CA LEU A 9 13.25 6.51 7.15
C LEU A 9 13.41 6.92 8.64
N CYS A 10 12.82 6.12 9.53
CA CYS A 10 13.09 6.18 10.96
C CYS A 10 14.58 5.87 11.25
N LYS A 11 15.14 6.61 12.21
CA LYS A 11 16.54 6.59 12.65
C LYS A 11 17.04 5.17 12.97
N GLN A 12 18.21 4.84 12.42
CA GLN A 12 19.01 3.65 12.75
C GLN A 12 20.15 4.02 13.70
N HIS A 13 20.64 3.03 14.48
CA HIS A 13 21.99 3.00 15.06
C HIS A 13 22.42 1.53 15.32
N PRO A 14 23.73 1.26 15.48
CA PRO A 14 24.77 0.98 14.48
C PRO A 14 25.06 -0.55 14.37
N HIS A 15 25.54 -1.14 13.27
CA HIS A 15 26.88 -1.01 12.69
C HIS A 15 26.89 -1.64 11.29
N ASN A 16 27.37 -0.92 10.27
CA ASN A 16 28.06 -1.52 9.11
C ASN A 16 28.91 -0.44 8.39
N PRO A 17 30.09 -0.79 7.83
CA PRO A 17 31.12 0.17 7.40
C PRO A 17 30.81 0.85 6.05
N PRO A 18 31.48 1.98 5.72
CA PRO A 18 31.09 2.84 4.62
C PRO A 18 31.71 2.36 3.29
N LEU A 19 30.87 2.16 2.27
CA LEU A 19 31.34 2.23 0.89
C LEU A 19 31.02 3.61 0.33
N SER A 20 32.08 4.41 0.25
CA SER A 20 32.20 5.58 -0.62
C SER A 20 31.89 5.19 -2.06
N LEU A 21 31.04 5.95 -2.73
CA LEU A 21 31.31 6.48 -4.08
C LEU A 21 30.20 7.43 -4.49
N SER A 22 30.58 8.69 -4.58
CA SER A 22 29.90 9.76 -5.31
C SER A 22 29.45 9.28 -6.70
N PHE A 23 28.15 9.35 -6.99
CA PHE A 23 27.65 9.25 -8.35
C PHE A 23 26.87 10.49 -8.73
N ILE A 24 27.51 11.24 -9.63
CA ILE A 24 27.07 12.44 -10.30
C ILE A 24 25.88 12.11 -11.21
N LEU A 25 24.86 12.98 -11.21
CA LEU A 25 23.73 12.97 -12.14
C LEU A 25 24.24 13.14 -13.58
N SER A 26 23.98 12.15 -14.45
CA SER A 26 24.10 12.32 -15.91
C SER A 26 22.73 12.23 -16.58
N PRO A 27 22.50 12.95 -17.70
CA PRO A 27 21.26 12.89 -18.46
C PRO A 27 21.14 11.56 -19.21
N PHE A 28 19.95 10.98 -19.12
CA PHE A 28 19.55 9.69 -19.65
C PHE A 28 19.69 9.64 -21.19
N GLN A 29 20.74 8.99 -21.69
CA GLN A 29 20.82 8.60 -23.10
C GLN A 29 19.98 7.33 -23.30
N HIS A 30 19.04 7.40 -24.24
CA HIS A 30 18.20 6.27 -24.64
C HIS A 30 19.08 5.25 -25.37
N MET A 31 19.55 4.22 -24.66
CA MET A 31 20.23 3.07 -25.24
C MET A 31 19.18 2.05 -25.70
N THR A 32 18.99 1.92 -27.01
CA THR A 32 18.33 0.73 -27.57
C THR A 32 19.30 -0.43 -27.44
N MET A 33 19.18 -1.21 -26.36
CA MET A 33 19.98 -2.43 -26.19
C MET A 33 19.45 -3.49 -27.15
N ALA A 34 20.25 -3.88 -28.14
CA ALA A 34 20.06 -5.14 -28.83
C ALA A 34 20.25 -6.26 -27.80
N SER A 35 19.13 -6.82 -27.33
CA SER A 35 19.11 -7.88 -26.31
C SER A 35 19.79 -9.13 -26.87
N SER A 36 20.84 -9.58 -26.20
CA SER A 36 21.33 -10.94 -26.39
C SER A 36 20.29 -11.88 -25.78
N ASN A 37 19.85 -12.86 -26.58
CA ASN A 37 18.79 -13.86 -26.34
C ASN A 37 18.84 -14.61 -24.97
N THR A 38 19.89 -14.41 -24.17
CA THR A 38 20.14 -15.08 -22.88
C THR A 38 19.54 -14.36 -21.67
N GLN A 39 19.37 -13.03 -21.70
CA GLN A 39 18.77 -12.28 -20.59
C GLN A 39 17.24 -12.45 -20.55
N ASP A 40 16.61 -12.55 -21.72
CA ASP A 40 15.15 -12.72 -21.84
C ASP A 40 14.69 -14.06 -21.24
N GLY A 41 15.42 -15.15 -21.52
CA GLY A 41 15.16 -16.46 -20.92
C GLY A 41 15.31 -16.49 -19.39
N HIS A 42 16.20 -15.67 -18.81
CA HIS A 42 16.37 -15.57 -17.37
C HIS A 42 15.21 -14.84 -16.69
N LEU A 43 14.75 -13.72 -17.26
CA LEU A 43 13.59 -12.98 -16.75
C LEU A 43 12.30 -13.81 -16.85
N ASP A 44 12.13 -14.55 -17.95
CA ASP A 44 11.00 -15.46 -18.13
C ASP A 44 11.00 -16.58 -17.09
N ALA A 45 12.17 -17.15 -16.77
CA ALA A 45 12.30 -18.12 -15.68
C ALA A 45 11.84 -17.53 -14.34
N ILE A 46 12.22 -16.28 -14.03
CA ILE A 46 11.77 -15.57 -12.82
C ILE A 46 10.26 -15.34 -12.84
N PHE A 47 9.68 -14.92 -13.97
CA PHE A 47 8.24 -14.70 -14.07
C PHE A 47 7.44 -15.99 -13.93
N ASN A 48 7.94 -17.09 -14.50
CA ASN A 48 7.35 -18.41 -14.37
C ASN A 48 7.42 -18.90 -12.92
N GLN A 49 8.56 -18.73 -12.24
CA GLN A 49 8.69 -19.07 -10.82
C GLN A 49 7.72 -18.25 -9.95
N LYS A 50 7.64 -16.93 -10.18
CA LYS A 50 6.68 -16.05 -9.47
C LYS A 50 5.24 -16.47 -9.73
N ARG A 51 4.90 -16.86 -10.97
CA ARG A 51 3.56 -17.33 -11.35
C ARG A 51 3.22 -18.65 -10.64
N ALA A 52 4.13 -19.62 -10.67
CA ALA A 52 3.96 -20.90 -9.99
C ALA A 52 3.72 -20.70 -8.48
N LEU A 53 4.53 -19.86 -7.83
CA LEU A 53 4.39 -19.54 -6.42
C LEU A 53 3.06 -18.85 -6.11
N ARG A 54 2.66 -17.83 -6.88
CA ARG A 54 1.34 -17.17 -6.69
C ARG A 54 0.19 -18.17 -6.82
N THR A 55 0.26 -19.09 -7.78
CA THR A 55 -0.76 -20.14 -7.95
C THR A 55 -0.80 -21.06 -6.74
N GLN A 56 0.35 -21.49 -6.22
CA GLN A 56 0.42 -22.31 -5.01
C GLN A 56 -0.17 -21.57 -3.80
N VAL A 57 0.23 -20.32 -3.56
CA VAL A 57 -0.31 -19.50 -2.46
C VAL A 57 -1.82 -19.36 -2.56
N ARG A 58 -2.37 -19.07 -3.75
CA ARG A 58 -3.83 -18.98 -3.96
C ARG A 58 -4.54 -20.30 -3.68
N LYS A 59 -3.95 -21.45 -4.04
CA LYS A 59 -4.49 -22.78 -3.72
C LYS A 59 -4.51 -23.01 -2.20
N THR A 60 -3.40 -22.73 -1.52
CA THR A 60 -3.29 -22.86 -0.06
C THR A 60 -4.32 -21.98 0.65
N LEU A 61 -4.42 -20.70 0.28
CA LEU A 61 -5.42 -19.78 0.85
C LEU A 61 -6.85 -20.19 0.53
N LYS A 62 -7.08 -20.95 -0.56
CA LYS A 62 -8.39 -21.51 -0.91
C LYS A 62 -8.79 -22.70 -0.05
N ALA A 63 -7.82 -23.48 0.41
CA ALA A 63 -8.05 -24.65 1.24
C ALA A 63 -8.31 -24.30 2.72
N ILE A 64 -8.04 -23.07 3.15
CA ILE A 64 -8.32 -22.62 4.53
C ILE A 64 -9.84 -22.54 4.72
N HIS A 65 -10.32 -23.19 5.78
CA HIS A 65 -11.74 -23.15 6.15
C HIS A 65 -12.16 -21.73 6.59
N PRO A 66 -13.36 -21.24 6.21
CA PRO A 66 -13.78 -19.86 6.48
C PRO A 66 -13.71 -19.43 7.96
N SER A 67 -14.05 -20.31 8.91
CA SER A 67 -13.98 -19.97 10.34
C SER A 67 -12.54 -19.73 10.81
N HIS A 68 -11.60 -20.61 10.41
CA HIS A 68 -10.18 -20.46 10.70
C HIS A 68 -9.62 -19.21 10.03
N ARG A 69 -10.13 -18.88 8.84
CA ARG A 69 -9.74 -17.68 8.13
C ARG A 69 -10.14 -16.42 8.91
N SER A 70 -11.39 -16.33 9.36
CA SER A 70 -11.86 -15.20 10.19
C SER A 70 -11.00 -15.04 11.45
N GLN A 71 -10.69 -16.15 12.14
CA GLN A 71 -9.86 -16.13 13.33
C GLN A 71 -8.43 -15.63 13.06
N GLN A 72 -7.84 -16.03 11.93
CA GLN A 72 -6.52 -15.56 11.51
C GLN A 72 -6.54 -14.07 11.14
N ASP A 73 -7.56 -13.62 10.41
CA ASP A 73 -7.72 -12.23 10.04
C ASP A 73 -7.87 -11.34 11.29
N ASP A 74 -8.67 -11.76 12.27
CA ASP A 74 -8.80 -11.07 13.56
C ASP A 74 -7.48 -11.00 14.33
N ALA A 75 -6.75 -12.12 14.40
CA ALA A 75 -5.47 -12.16 15.09
C ALA A 75 -4.43 -11.21 14.45
N ILE A 76 -4.35 -11.18 13.13
CA ILE A 76 -3.46 -10.27 12.40
C ILE A 76 -3.84 -8.81 12.65
N GLN A 77 -5.13 -8.48 12.58
CA GLN A 77 -5.61 -7.13 12.83
C GLN A 77 -5.34 -6.68 14.28
N ASN A 78 -5.50 -7.58 15.25
CA ASN A 78 -5.18 -7.29 16.65
C ASN A 78 -3.69 -6.96 16.85
N ILE A 79 -2.79 -7.78 16.29
CA ILE A 79 -1.34 -7.53 16.34
C ILE A 79 -0.99 -6.14 15.80
N ILE A 80 -1.59 -5.77 14.66
CA ILE A 80 -1.38 -4.44 14.06
C ILE A 80 -1.90 -3.35 15.01
N SER A 81 -3.16 -3.47 15.44
CA SER A 81 -3.82 -2.45 16.28
C SER A 81 -3.13 -2.24 17.62
N GLU A 82 -2.54 -3.29 18.19
CA GLU A 82 -1.84 -3.25 19.47
C GLU A 82 -0.41 -2.73 19.35
N SER A 83 0.17 -2.77 18.15
CA SER A 83 1.57 -2.44 17.92
C SER A 83 1.88 -0.96 18.21
N PRO A 84 3.05 -0.65 18.82
CA PRO A 84 3.44 0.73 19.09
C PRO A 84 3.58 1.57 17.82
N TRP A 85 4.09 0.99 16.73
CA TRP A 85 4.29 1.70 15.46
C TRP A 85 2.97 2.11 14.82
N PHE A 86 1.92 1.30 14.95
CA PHE A 86 0.59 1.64 14.44
C PHE A 86 -0.02 2.78 15.25
N LYS A 87 0.01 2.68 16.58
CA LYS A 87 -0.53 3.69 17.50
C LYS A 87 0.18 5.04 17.39
N SER A 88 1.48 5.06 17.08
CA SER A 88 2.24 6.31 16.89
C SER A 88 2.13 6.90 15.48
N SER A 89 1.47 6.21 14.53
CA SER A 89 1.43 6.63 13.14
C SER A 89 0.41 7.75 12.91
N LEU A 90 0.85 8.88 12.37
CA LEU A 90 -0.03 10.00 12.00
C LEU A 90 -0.71 9.81 10.63
N ARG A 91 -0.16 8.95 9.78
CA ARG A 91 -0.64 8.69 8.42
C ARG A 91 -0.44 7.22 8.09
N LEU A 92 -1.45 6.61 7.50
CA LEU A 92 -1.42 5.21 7.08
C LEU A 92 -1.81 5.09 5.60
N CYS A 93 -1.24 4.09 4.93
CA CYS A 93 -1.67 3.65 3.62
C CYS A 93 -2.14 2.20 3.79
N ALA A 94 -3.44 1.99 3.61
CA ALA A 94 -4.06 0.67 3.74
C ALA A 94 -4.70 0.29 2.41
N TYR A 95 -4.63 -0.99 2.08
CA TYR A 95 -5.46 -1.54 1.02
C TYR A 95 -6.87 -1.82 1.58
N ILE A 96 -7.87 -1.67 0.71
CA ILE A 96 -9.22 -2.17 0.98
C ILE A 96 -9.21 -3.63 0.53
N SER A 97 -9.38 -4.53 1.50
CA SER A 97 -9.32 -5.98 1.27
C SER A 97 -10.24 -6.43 0.15
N CYS A 98 -9.77 -7.38 -0.65
CA CYS A 98 -10.53 -7.99 -1.73
C CYS A 98 -10.69 -9.50 -1.50
N SER A 99 -11.92 -9.95 -1.30
CA SER A 99 -12.27 -11.36 -1.06
C SER A 99 -11.82 -12.28 -2.21
N ALA A 100 -11.92 -11.81 -3.46
CA ALA A 100 -11.47 -12.56 -4.65
C ALA A 100 -9.95 -12.81 -4.68
N LEU A 101 -9.17 -11.91 -4.06
CA LEU A 101 -7.72 -12.06 -3.90
C LEU A 101 -7.33 -12.83 -2.64
N ARG A 102 -8.32 -13.15 -1.77
CA ARG A 102 -8.12 -13.82 -0.48
C ARG A 102 -7.10 -13.09 0.38
N GLU A 103 -7.16 -11.77 0.36
CA GLU A 103 -6.37 -10.87 1.23
C GLU A 103 -6.91 -10.87 2.65
N VAL A 104 -6.07 -10.52 3.62
CA VAL A 104 -6.50 -10.35 5.02
C VAL A 104 -7.59 -9.29 5.06
N ASP A 105 -8.68 -9.57 5.77
CA ASP A 105 -9.72 -8.56 6.01
C ASP A 105 -9.14 -7.38 6.81
N THR A 106 -9.33 -6.16 6.32
CA THR A 106 -8.87 -4.92 6.99
C THR A 106 -10.02 -4.07 7.51
N SER A 107 -11.26 -4.58 7.49
CA SER A 107 -12.48 -3.87 7.91
C SER A 107 -12.35 -3.20 9.28
N LYS A 108 -11.87 -3.95 10.28
CA LYS A 108 -11.77 -3.51 11.67
C LYS A 108 -10.71 -2.42 11.84
N LEU A 109 -9.57 -2.54 11.17
CA LEU A 109 -8.55 -1.48 11.18
C LEU A 109 -9.07 -0.20 10.50
N LEU A 110 -9.70 -0.34 9.34
CA LEU A 110 -10.26 0.81 8.62
C LEU A 110 -11.37 1.49 9.42
N SER A 111 -12.22 0.73 10.09
CA SER A 111 -13.28 1.30 10.92
C SER A 111 -12.71 2.07 12.10
N GLN A 112 -11.67 1.57 12.77
CA GLN A 112 -10.98 2.28 13.85
C GLN A 112 -10.33 3.58 13.36
N ILE A 113 -9.57 3.53 12.26
CA ILE A 113 -8.86 4.70 11.70
C ILE A 113 -9.85 5.79 11.24
N LEU A 114 -11.02 5.40 10.73
CA LEU A 114 -12.02 6.32 10.16
C LEU A 114 -13.10 6.76 11.17
N GLN A 115 -13.20 6.10 12.32
CA GLN A 115 -14.08 6.51 13.42
C GLN A 115 -13.41 7.51 14.35
N ASP A 116 -12.09 7.50 14.45
CA ASP A 116 -11.38 8.47 15.27
C ASP A 116 -11.66 9.87 14.70
N PRO A 117 -12.31 10.78 15.44
CA PRO A 117 -12.41 12.16 15.04
C PRO A 117 -10.99 12.71 15.15
N VAL A 118 -10.22 12.53 14.08
CA VAL A 118 -9.02 13.33 13.85
C VAL A 118 -9.49 14.75 14.07
N SER A 119 -9.07 15.36 15.18
CA SER A 119 -9.40 16.74 15.55
C SER A 119 -9.44 17.53 14.26
N GLU A 120 -10.60 18.11 13.92
CA GLU A 120 -10.83 18.86 12.67
C GLU A 120 -9.66 19.80 12.34
N GLU A 121 -8.95 20.26 13.38
CA GLU A 121 -7.66 20.95 13.34
C GLU A 121 -6.59 20.34 12.39
N TYR A 122 -6.45 19.01 12.31
CA TYR A 122 -5.48 18.33 11.44
C TYR A 122 -5.93 18.20 9.99
N LEU A 123 -7.24 18.13 9.74
CA LEU A 123 -7.80 18.09 8.37
C LEU A 123 -7.86 19.50 7.77
N THR A 124 -8.17 20.52 8.58
CA THR A 124 -8.29 21.91 8.14
C THR A 124 -6.94 22.49 7.68
N ARG A 125 -5.81 22.03 8.26
CA ARG A 125 -4.47 22.47 7.85
C ARG A 125 -4.09 22.09 6.42
N ARG A 126 -4.80 21.16 5.78
CA ARG A 126 -4.61 20.81 4.36
C ARG A 126 -5.56 21.52 3.39
N VAL A 127 -6.68 22.06 3.87
CA VAL A 127 -7.67 22.73 3.00
C VAL A 127 -7.35 24.21 2.81
N ALA A 128 -6.61 24.83 3.75
CA ALA A 128 -6.25 26.24 3.68
C ALA A 128 -5.28 26.63 2.53
N ASP A 129 -4.72 25.66 1.79
CA ASP A 129 -3.75 25.91 0.71
C ASP A 129 -4.38 25.88 -0.70
N GLN A 130 -5.72 25.75 -0.80
CA GLN A 130 -6.44 25.75 -2.08
C GLN A 130 -7.68 26.64 -2.03
N VAL A 131 -7.49 27.95 -1.96
CA VAL A 131 -8.51 28.91 -2.40
C VAL A 131 -7.90 29.84 -3.44
N LYS A 132 -8.14 29.53 -4.71
CA LYS A 132 -8.34 30.57 -5.73
C LYS A 132 -9.16 30.04 -6.91
N ASP A 133 -10.42 30.49 -6.93
CA ASP A 133 -11.34 30.71 -8.05
C ASP A 133 -11.61 29.59 -9.06
N ASN A 134 -12.81 28.98 -9.02
CA ASN A 134 -13.58 28.60 -10.23
C ASN A 134 -15.07 28.31 -9.91
N PRO A 135 -16.02 28.59 -10.84
CA PRO A 135 -17.45 28.63 -10.57
C PRO A 135 -18.10 27.24 -10.47
N VAL A 136 -19.23 27.23 -9.76
CA VAL A 136 -20.04 26.08 -9.33
C VAL A 136 -20.39 25.14 -10.49
N ALA A 137 -19.57 24.12 -10.71
CA ALA A 137 -19.99 22.91 -11.39
C ALA A 137 -20.82 22.08 -10.40
N ARG A 138 -21.96 21.55 -10.85
CA ARG A 138 -22.75 20.56 -10.12
C ARG A 138 -21.87 19.33 -9.86
N VAL A 139 -21.30 19.25 -8.66
CA VAL A 139 -20.49 18.11 -8.23
C VAL A 139 -21.46 17.00 -7.86
N GLU A 140 -21.56 15.97 -8.69
CA GLU A 140 -22.16 14.68 -8.28
C GLU A 140 -21.52 14.25 -6.96
N PRO A 141 -22.31 13.82 -5.95
CA PRO A 141 -21.77 13.49 -4.64
C PRO A 141 -20.75 12.36 -4.82
N LYS A 142 -19.46 12.70 -4.63
CA LYS A 142 -18.40 11.71 -4.61
C LYS A 142 -18.71 10.79 -3.45
N LYS A 143 -18.85 9.49 -3.73
CA LYS A 143 -19.06 8.47 -2.71
C LYS A 143 -18.08 8.71 -1.58
N THR A 144 -18.58 8.71 -0.35
CA THR A 144 -17.71 8.89 0.80
C THR A 144 -16.73 7.71 0.87
N LEU A 145 -15.55 7.92 1.46
CA LEU A 145 -14.58 6.82 1.64
C LEU A 145 -15.22 5.63 2.37
N LYS A 146 -16.15 5.91 3.29
CA LYS A 146 -16.95 4.91 4.01
C LYS A 146 -17.85 4.09 3.08
N GLU A 147 -18.50 4.73 2.11
CA GLU A 147 -19.31 4.04 1.08
C GLU A 147 -18.44 3.19 0.15
N ILE A 148 -17.29 3.71 -0.31
CA ILE A 148 -16.37 2.97 -1.18
C ILE A 148 -15.84 1.72 -0.48
N ILE A 149 -15.55 1.82 0.83
CA ILE A 149 -15.13 0.68 1.64
C ILE A 149 -16.29 -0.32 1.72
N ASN A 150 -17.49 0.12 2.11
CA ASN A 150 -18.62 -0.78 2.27
C ASN A 150 -18.97 -1.55 0.98
N ASP A 151 -18.90 -0.88 -0.18
CA ASP A 151 -19.16 -1.49 -1.50
C ASP A 151 -18.13 -2.58 -1.87
N ARG A 152 -16.89 -2.49 -1.36
CA ARG A 152 -15.82 -3.46 -1.65
C ARG A 152 -15.78 -4.65 -0.70
N MET A 153 -16.47 -4.55 0.44
CA MET A 153 -16.44 -5.55 1.49
C MET A 153 -17.61 -6.55 1.40
N GLN A 154 -18.61 -6.28 0.55
CA GLN A 154 -19.69 -7.23 0.18
C GLN A 154 -19.22 -8.21 -0.90
#